data_AF-A0A919RJ05-F1
#
_entry.id   AF-A0A919RJ05-F1
#
_cell.length_a   1.000
_cell.length_b   1.000
_cell.length_c   1.000
_cell.angle_alpha   90.00
_cell.angle_beta   90.00
_cell.angle_gamma   90.00
#
_symmetry.space_group_name_H-M   'P 1'
#
loop_
_entity.id
_entity.type
_entity.pdbx_description
1 polymer ?
#
loop_
_entity_poly.entity_id
_entity_poly.type
_entity_poly.pdbx_seq_one_letter_code
_entity_poly.pdbx_strand_id
1 'polypeptide(L)'
;MMMENSSQSKFSVVGLIVDHYGTFRNYQSGKLSPVDYMVYLGIPAAMSVGAWVMRLKAGNVQELLAAVAILTGLIFGVFVLIFDLSMRAAGATDSLQRIRVSRLVEELRANVSYAVLLGVLLTATLSGIIMFGVEAGRPVNRELTALVIFLGSQLLLTILMILKRVRATFRSFYVQYEEKIP
;
A
#
# COMPACT_ATOMS: atom_id res chain seq x y z
N MET A 1 22.93 -25.70 -8.22
CA MET A 1 22.66 -25.71 -9.67
C MET A 1 21.37 -24.93 -9.90
N MET A 2 21.53 -23.71 -10.41
CA MET A 2 20.58 -22.85 -11.12
C MET A 2 19.09 -22.89 -10.75
N MET A 3 18.60 -21.81 -10.16
CA MET A 3 17.56 -20.97 -10.78
C MET A 3 17.63 -19.55 -10.21
N GLU A 4 18.72 -18.86 -10.56
CA GLU A 4 18.71 -17.41 -10.70
C GLU A 4 17.92 -17.11 -11.98
N ASN A 5 16.61 -16.85 -11.83
CA ASN A 5 15.85 -16.25 -12.91
C ASN A 5 14.64 -15.50 -12.35
N SER A 6 14.83 -14.22 -12.03
CA SER A 6 13.74 -13.27 -12.17
C SER A 6 14.25 -12.13 -13.01
N SER A 7 13.93 -12.18 -14.29
CA SER A 7 13.96 -11.05 -15.21
C SER A 7 13.49 -9.78 -14.46
N GLN A 8 14.44 -8.95 -14.04
CA GLN A 8 14.20 -7.59 -13.56
C GLN A 8 13.82 -6.75 -14.79
N SER A 9 12.64 -7.01 -15.35
CA SER A 9 12.05 -6.16 -16.37
C SER A 9 11.91 -4.76 -15.79
N LYS A 10 12.30 -3.73 -16.55
CA LYS A 10 12.20 -2.31 -16.13
C LYS A 10 10.77 -1.88 -15.77
N PHE A 11 9.78 -2.68 -16.16
CA PHE A 11 8.36 -2.51 -15.86
C PHE A 11 7.80 -3.56 -14.88
N SER A 12 8.66 -4.36 -14.22
CA SER A 12 8.21 -5.43 -13.32
C SER A 12 7.67 -4.85 -12.02
N VAL A 13 6.36 -4.65 -11.99
CA VAL A 13 5.60 -4.29 -10.79
C VAL A 13 5.52 -5.44 -9.79
N VAL A 14 5.81 -6.66 -10.25
CA VAL A 14 5.73 -7.90 -9.45
C VAL A 14 6.64 -7.84 -8.23
N GLY A 15 7.82 -7.21 -8.33
CA GLY A 15 8.73 -7.01 -7.19
C GLY A 15 8.08 -6.22 -6.06
N LEU A 16 7.39 -5.12 -6.37
CA LEU A 16 6.69 -4.29 -5.40
C LEU A 16 5.56 -5.05 -4.67
N ILE A 17 4.85 -5.91 -5.41
CA ILE A 17 3.77 -6.73 -4.87
C ILE A 17 4.36 -7.81 -3.96
N VAL A 18 5.39 -8.53 -4.41
CA VAL A 18 6.07 -9.56 -3.63
C VAL A 18 6.68 -8.98 -2.35
N ASP A 19 7.31 -7.81 -2.44
CA ASP A 19 7.91 -7.12 -1.29
C ASP A 19 6.84 -6.69 -0.29
N HIS A 20 5.72 -6.12 -0.75
CA HIS A 20 4.60 -5.77 0.13
C HIS A 20 4.01 -6.99 0.85
N TYR A 21 3.72 -8.06 0.10
CA TYR A 21 3.18 -9.28 0.69
C TYR A 21 4.19 -10.00 1.59
N GLY A 22 5.48 -9.84 1.31
CA GLY A 22 6.58 -10.30 2.16
C GLY A 22 6.58 -9.66 3.55
N THR A 23 5.99 -8.47 3.70
CA THR A 23 5.92 -7.78 5.01
C THR A 23 4.88 -8.34 5.98
N PHE A 24 3.96 -9.21 5.53
CA PHE A 24 2.99 -9.90 6.40
C PHE A 24 3.56 -11.09 7.18
N ARG A 25 4.86 -11.36 7.03
CA ARG A 25 5.51 -12.50 7.69
C ARG A 25 5.85 -12.12 9.14
N ASN A 26 5.15 -12.74 10.09
CA ASN A 26 5.26 -12.43 11.51
C ASN A 26 6.53 -13.07 12.12
N TYR A 27 7.41 -12.25 12.70
CA TYR A 27 8.81 -12.65 12.97
C TYR A 27 9.07 -13.34 14.32
N GLN A 28 8.08 -13.43 15.23
CA GLN A 28 8.27 -14.21 16.47
C GLN A 28 8.11 -15.73 16.25
N SER A 29 7.45 -16.17 15.17
CA SER A 29 7.18 -17.60 14.92
C SER A 29 7.63 -18.08 13.54
N GLY A 30 8.06 -17.19 12.64
CA GLY A 30 8.41 -17.52 11.25
C GLY A 30 7.22 -17.95 10.39
N LYS A 31 5.99 -17.91 10.93
CA LYS A 31 4.77 -18.30 10.23
C LYS A 31 4.13 -17.07 9.58
N LEU A 32 3.68 -17.23 8.34
CA LEU A 32 2.70 -16.34 7.74
C LEU A 32 1.54 -16.18 8.73
N SER A 33 1.03 -14.97 8.94
CA SER A 33 -0.26 -14.79 9.60
C SER A 33 -1.33 -14.90 8.50
N PRO A 34 -1.86 -16.11 8.21
CA PRO A 34 -2.89 -16.27 7.19
C PRO A 34 -4.12 -15.44 7.52
N VAL A 35 -4.35 -15.13 8.81
CA VAL A 35 -5.44 -14.27 9.27
C VAL A 35 -5.29 -12.84 8.75
N ASP A 36 -4.09 -12.24 8.80
CA ASP A 36 -3.89 -10.88 8.30
C ASP A 36 -4.05 -10.80 6.78
N TYR A 37 -3.60 -11.83 6.06
CA TYR A 37 -3.82 -11.96 4.62
C TYR A 37 -5.32 -12.11 4.30
N MET A 38 -6.02 -12.95 5.06
CA MET A 38 -7.44 -13.21 4.88
C MET A 38 -8.28 -11.98 5.22
N VAL A 39 -7.89 -11.17 6.20
CA VAL A 39 -8.54 -9.90 6.53
C VAL A 39 -8.26 -8.85 5.44
N TYR A 40 -7.00 -8.74 5.00
CA TYR A 40 -6.60 -7.75 4.02
C TYR A 40 -7.24 -7.97 2.64
N LEU A 41 -7.45 -9.23 2.24
CA LEU A 41 -8.08 -9.56 0.96
C LEU A 41 -9.58 -9.82 1.12
N GLY A 42 -10.00 -10.38 2.26
CA GLY A 42 -11.38 -10.73 2.57
C GLY A 42 -12.27 -9.52 2.86
N ILE A 43 -11.80 -8.48 3.55
CA ILE A 43 -12.60 -7.27 3.77
C ILE A 43 -12.93 -6.57 2.44
N PRO A 44 -11.95 -6.25 1.56
CA PRO A 44 -12.25 -5.64 0.27
C PRO A 44 -13.10 -6.54 -0.62
N ALA A 45 -12.88 -7.86 -0.60
CA ALA A 45 -13.71 -8.81 -1.34
C ALA A 45 -15.16 -8.83 -0.82
N ALA A 46 -15.37 -8.87 0.49
CA ALA A 46 -16.71 -8.84 1.08
C ALA A 46 -17.45 -7.54 0.77
N MET A 47 -16.76 -6.38 0.84
CA MET A 47 -17.33 -5.09 0.46
C MET A 47 -17.69 -5.04 -1.03
N SER A 48 -16.81 -5.57 -1.89
CA SER A 48 -17.04 -5.65 -3.34
C SER A 48 -18.21 -6.55 -3.71
N VAL A 49 -18.28 -7.76 -3.12
CA VAL A 49 -19.39 -8.70 -3.30
C VAL A 49 -20.70 -8.12 -2.76
N GLY A 50 -20.68 -7.48 -1.59
CA GLY A 50 -21.84 -6.81 -1.02
C GLY A 50 -22.38 -5.70 -1.93
N ALA A 51 -21.50 -4.85 -2.43
CA ALA A 51 -21.85 -3.79 -3.38
C ALA A 51 -22.38 -4.35 -4.71
N TRP A 52 -21.80 -5.46 -5.18
CA TRP A 52 -22.30 -6.18 -6.33
C TRP A 52 -23.72 -6.67 -6.04
N VAL A 53 -23.98 -7.45 -5.00
CA VAL A 53 -25.32 -7.98 -4.65
C VAL A 53 -26.37 -6.87 -4.51
N MET A 54 -26.03 -5.74 -3.88
CA MET A 54 -26.91 -4.58 -3.72
C MET A 54 -27.11 -3.77 -5.01
N ARG A 55 -26.45 -4.13 -6.11
CA ARG A 55 -26.49 -3.45 -7.42
C ARG A 55 -26.14 -1.97 -7.33
N LEU A 56 -25.21 -1.62 -6.44
CA LEU A 56 -24.71 -0.26 -6.31
C LEU A 56 -24.02 0.16 -7.61
N LYS A 57 -24.24 1.41 -7.99
CA LYS A 57 -23.59 2.06 -9.13
C LYS A 57 -22.75 3.21 -8.58
N ALA A 58 -21.49 3.30 -9.01
CA ALA A 58 -20.64 4.42 -8.64
C ALA A 58 -21.21 5.72 -9.23
N GLY A 59 -21.76 6.58 -8.37
CA GLY A 59 -22.02 7.98 -8.68
C GLY A 59 -20.73 8.80 -8.55
N ASN A 60 -20.66 9.95 -9.23
CA ASN A 60 -19.59 10.94 -9.06
C ASN A 60 -18.16 10.39 -9.19
N VAL A 61 -17.93 9.54 -10.20
CA VAL A 61 -16.61 8.94 -10.49
C VAL A 61 -15.50 9.99 -10.63
N GLN A 62 -15.84 11.19 -11.15
CA GLN A 62 -14.92 12.32 -11.26
C GLN A 62 -14.45 12.86 -9.90
N GLU A 63 -15.35 13.00 -8.93
CA GLU A 63 -15.01 13.44 -7.56
C GLU A 63 -14.12 12.39 -6.87
N LEU A 64 -14.46 11.11 -7.05
CA LEU A 64 -13.67 10.01 -6.53
C LEU A 64 -12.26 9.96 -7.15
N LEU A 65 -12.15 10.16 -8.46
CA LEU A 65 -10.88 10.26 -9.16
C LEU A 65 -10.03 11.40 -8.60
N ALA A 66 -10.62 12.59 -8.40
CA ALA A 66 -9.92 13.73 -7.83
C ALA A 66 -9.40 13.42 -6.41
N ALA A 67 -10.23 12.82 -5.55
CA ALA A 67 -9.84 12.44 -4.20
C ALA A 67 -8.70 11.41 -4.20
N VAL A 68 -8.79 10.37 -5.03
CA VAL A 68 -7.75 9.33 -5.15
C VAL A 68 -6.45 9.92 -5.69
N ALA A 69 -6.50 10.83 -6.66
CA ALA A 69 -5.31 11.47 -7.22
C ALA A 69 -4.58 12.31 -6.17
N ILE A 70 -5.31 13.14 -5.41
CA ILE A 70 -4.75 13.94 -4.30
C ILE A 70 -4.11 13.02 -3.25
N LEU A 71 -4.83 11.98 -2.82
CA LEU A 71 -4.36 11.02 -1.83
C LEU A 71 -3.09 10.29 -2.30
N THR A 72 -3.06 9.85 -3.56
CA THR A 72 -1.90 9.19 -4.15
C THR A 72 -0.69 10.13 -4.20
N GLY A 73 -0.90 11.40 -4.56
CA GLY A 73 0.15 12.43 -4.53
C GLY A 73 0.71 12.66 -3.13
N LEU A 74 -0.16 12.71 -2.12
CA LEU A 74 0.26 12.83 -0.70
C LEU A 74 1.07 11.61 -0.25
N ILE A 75 0.64 10.40 -0.61
CA ILE A 75 1.39 9.16 -0.29
C ILE A 75 2.76 9.17 -0.97
N PHE A 76 2.85 9.62 -2.22
CA PHE A 76 4.12 9.78 -2.92
C PHE A 76 5.03 10.83 -2.24
N GLY A 77 4.47 11.94 -1.76
CA GLY A 77 5.22 12.92 -0.97
C GLY A 77 5.78 12.32 0.33
N VAL A 78 4.96 11.57 1.07
CA VAL A 78 5.38 10.86 2.28
C VAL A 78 6.45 9.80 1.96
N PHE A 79 6.31 9.09 0.83
CA PHE A 79 7.30 8.13 0.36
C PHE A 79 8.69 8.74 0.20
N VAL A 80 8.76 9.85 -0.54
CA VAL A 80 10.02 10.57 -0.80
C VAL A 80 10.61 11.08 0.52
N LEU A 81 9.79 11.63 1.41
CA LEU A 81 10.24 12.11 2.72
C LEU A 81 10.83 10.98 3.58
N ILE A 82 10.15 9.82 3.64
CA ILE A 82 10.65 8.67 4.38
C ILE A 82 11.97 8.19 3.78
N PHE A 83 12.10 8.16 2.46
CA PHE A 83 13.34 7.78 1.79
C PHE A 83 14.49 8.73 2.12
N ASP A 84 14.26 10.05 2.07
CA ASP A 84 15.26 11.05 2.44
C ASP A 84 15.70 10.90 3.91
N LEU A 85 14.75 10.75 4.83
CA LEU A 85 15.04 10.53 6.24
C LEU A 85 15.85 9.25 6.48
N SER A 86 15.54 8.20 5.74
CA SER A 86 16.21 6.90 5.82
C SER A 86 17.66 6.96 5.36
N MET A 87 17.92 7.67 4.26
CA MET A 87 19.26 7.90 3.75
C MET A 87 20.11 8.71 4.73
N ARG A 88 19.53 9.72 5.38
CA ARG A 88 20.20 10.50 6.43
C ARG A 88 20.52 9.65 7.66
N ALA A 89 19.56 8.84 8.12
CA ALA A 89 19.73 7.96 9.27
C ALA A 89 20.78 6.86 9.02
N ALA A 90 20.88 6.36 7.78
CA ALA A 90 21.93 5.42 7.41
C ALA A 90 23.33 6.02 7.57
N GLY A 91 23.52 7.34 7.51
CA GLY A 91 24.81 8.01 7.73
C GLY A 91 25.31 8.00 9.18
N ALA A 92 24.48 7.65 10.18
CA ALA A 92 24.84 7.73 11.60
C ALA A 92 25.40 6.39 12.16
N THR A 93 26.42 6.48 13.00
CA THR A 93 27.53 5.53 13.23
C THR A 93 27.23 4.26 14.07
N ASP A 94 25.99 3.94 14.44
CA ASP A 94 25.72 2.83 15.39
C ASP A 94 25.26 1.51 14.72
N SER A 95 26.08 0.47 14.81
CA SER A 95 26.05 -0.72 13.93
C SER A 95 24.87 -1.68 14.16
N LEU A 96 24.43 -1.87 15.40
CA LEU A 96 23.25 -2.70 15.72
C LEU A 96 21.93 -1.92 15.54
N GLN A 97 21.96 -0.61 15.78
CA GLN A 97 20.83 0.30 15.60
C GLN A 97 20.48 0.47 14.11
N ARG A 98 21.50 0.48 13.24
CA ARG A 98 21.36 0.49 11.78
C ARG A 98 20.52 -0.67 11.27
N ILE A 99 20.69 -1.89 11.78
CA ILE A 99 20.07 -3.11 11.23
C ILE A 99 18.56 -3.18 11.49
N ARG A 100 18.10 -2.74 12.67
CA ARG A 100 16.67 -2.77 13.01
C ARG A 100 15.93 -1.60 12.36
N VAL A 101 16.51 -0.41 12.39
CA VAL A 101 15.94 0.78 11.76
C VAL A 101 15.92 0.65 10.23
N SER A 102 16.98 0.11 9.61
CA SER A 102 17.02 -0.10 8.16
C SER A 102 15.96 -1.07 7.67
N ARG A 103 15.65 -2.12 8.45
CA ARG A 103 14.61 -3.08 8.10
C ARG A 103 13.20 -2.50 8.22
N LEU A 104 12.86 -1.79 9.30
CA LEU A 104 11.54 -1.14 9.41
C LEU A 104 11.34 -0.10 8.30
N VAL A 105 12.40 0.61 7.95
CA VAL A 105 12.44 1.55 6.82
C VAL A 105 12.22 0.84 5.48
N GLU A 106 12.88 -0.28 5.25
CA GLU A 106 12.77 -1.06 4.02
C GLU A 106 11.36 -1.65 3.85
N GLU A 107 10.78 -2.13 4.95
CA GLU A 107 9.40 -2.62 4.96
C GLU A 107 8.36 -1.50 4.82
N LEU A 108 8.62 -0.32 5.38
CA LEU A 108 7.82 0.90 5.14
C LEU A 108 7.91 1.32 3.68
N ARG A 109 9.12 1.32 3.10
CA ARG A 109 9.37 1.62 1.69
C ARG A 109 8.54 0.70 0.81
N ALA A 110 8.60 -0.62 1.03
CA ALA A 110 7.81 -1.60 0.29
C ALA A 110 6.30 -1.33 0.37
N ASN A 111 5.77 -1.09 1.58
CA ASN A 111 4.34 -0.81 1.78
C ASN A 111 3.88 0.49 1.13
N VAL A 112 4.68 1.55 1.25
CA VAL A 112 4.35 2.84 0.68
C VAL A 112 4.45 2.78 -0.85
N SER A 113 5.46 2.13 -1.42
CA SER A 113 5.54 1.95 -2.87
C SER A 113 4.38 1.13 -3.43
N TYR A 114 3.91 0.11 -2.70
CA TYR A 114 2.70 -0.62 -3.05
C TYR A 114 1.43 0.25 -2.97
N ALA A 115 1.30 1.10 -1.95
CA ALA A 115 0.18 2.04 -1.86
C ALA A 115 0.17 3.05 -3.03
N VAL A 116 1.34 3.55 -3.43
CA VAL A 116 1.47 4.43 -4.62
C VAL A 116 1.02 3.69 -5.87
N LEU A 117 1.50 2.46 -6.08
CA LEU A 117 1.10 1.63 -7.22
C LEU A 117 -0.41 1.42 -7.25
N LEU A 118 -1.01 1.08 -6.11
CA LEU A 118 -2.44 0.85 -6.00
C LEU A 118 -3.25 2.12 -6.28
N GLY A 119 -2.76 3.27 -5.82
CA GLY A 119 -3.32 4.59 -6.14
C GLY A 119 -3.25 4.91 -7.64
N VAL A 120 -2.12 4.63 -8.30
CA VAL A 120 -1.96 4.78 -9.75
C VAL A 120 -2.89 3.85 -10.52
N LEU A 121 -2.99 2.58 -10.12
CA LEU A 121 -3.91 1.61 -10.74
C LEU A 121 -5.37 2.03 -10.59
N LEU A 122 -5.77 2.50 -9.40
CA LEU A 122 -7.13 2.99 -9.16
C LEU A 122 -7.41 4.25 -9.98
N THR A 123 -6.45 5.18 -10.06
CA THR A 123 -6.53 6.38 -10.90
C THR A 123 -6.70 6.02 -12.38
N ALA A 124 -5.87 5.10 -12.90
CA ALA A 124 -5.96 4.63 -14.27
C ALA A 124 -7.31 3.93 -14.56
N THR A 125 -7.81 3.14 -13.61
CA THR A 125 -9.10 2.47 -13.71
C THR A 125 -10.24 3.48 -13.77
N LEU A 126 -10.27 4.47 -12.86
CA LEU A 126 -11.29 5.52 -12.83
C LEU A 126 -11.24 6.41 -14.08
N SER A 127 -10.05 6.81 -14.52
CA SER A 127 -9.86 7.56 -15.77
C SER A 127 -10.32 6.76 -16.98
N GLY A 128 -10.03 5.46 -17.04
CA GLY A 128 -10.52 4.58 -18.10
C GLY A 128 -12.05 4.46 -18.11
N ILE A 129 -12.69 4.38 -16.93
CA ILE A 129 -14.16 4.39 -16.81
C ILE A 129 -14.73 5.70 -17.35
N ILE A 130 -14.11 6.84 -17.07
CA ILE A 130 -14.56 8.15 -17.56
C ILE A 130 -14.36 8.24 -19.08
N MET A 131 -13.17 7.91 -19.57
CA MET A 131 -12.79 8.04 -20.98
C MET A 131 -13.60 7.13 -21.90
N PHE A 132 -13.83 5.87 -21.51
CA PHE A 132 -14.51 4.88 -22.36
C PHE A 132 -15.98 4.65 -21.98
N GLY A 133 -16.41 5.06 -20.79
CA GLY A 133 -17.73 4.76 -20.26
C GLY A 133 -18.68 5.96 -20.15
N VAL A 134 -18.17 7.18 -19.98
CA VAL A 134 -19.00 8.35 -19.63
C VAL A 134 -19.43 9.18 -20.85
N GLU A 135 -18.91 8.91 -22.05
CA GLU A 135 -19.34 9.64 -23.29
C GLU A 135 -20.80 9.42 -23.72
N ALA A 136 -21.60 8.60 -23.03
CA ALA A 136 -22.96 8.29 -23.47
C ALA A 136 -24.03 8.23 -22.36
N GLY A 137 -23.85 8.91 -21.22
CA GLY A 137 -24.86 8.92 -20.15
C GLY A 137 -25.21 7.52 -19.60
N ARG A 138 -24.35 6.51 -19.83
CA ARG A 138 -24.55 5.15 -19.36
C ARG A 138 -24.02 5.05 -17.93
N PRO A 139 -24.80 4.49 -16.99
CA PRO A 139 -24.30 4.22 -15.66
C PRO A 139 -23.12 3.25 -15.73
N VAL A 140 -22.13 3.45 -14.87
CA VAL A 140 -20.97 2.56 -14.73
C VAL A 140 -21.43 1.11 -14.56
N ASN A 141 -20.82 0.20 -15.32
CA ASN A 141 -21.13 -1.22 -15.21
C ASN A 141 -20.94 -1.71 -13.77
N ARG A 142 -21.83 -2.60 -13.33
CA ARG A 142 -21.84 -3.17 -11.97
C ARG A 142 -20.48 -3.80 -11.61
N GLU A 143 -19.84 -4.45 -12.57
CA GLU A 143 -18.53 -5.09 -12.42
C GLU A 143 -17.41 -4.07 -12.16
N LEU A 144 -17.43 -2.95 -12.88
CA LEU A 144 -16.45 -1.87 -12.70
C LEU A 144 -16.65 -1.16 -11.36
N THR A 145 -17.90 -0.98 -10.92
CA THR A 145 -18.19 -0.43 -9.58
C THR A 145 -17.64 -1.34 -8.48
N ALA A 146 -17.82 -2.66 -8.60
CA ALA A 146 -17.29 -3.63 -7.67
C ALA A 146 -15.75 -3.64 -7.64
N LEU A 147 -15.10 -3.50 -8.80
CA LEU A 147 -13.63 -3.38 -8.91
C LEU A 147 -13.10 -2.10 -8.25
N VAL A 148 -13.75 -0.95 -8.47
CA VAL A 148 -13.39 0.33 -7.85
C VAL A 148 -13.52 0.24 -6.32
N ILE A 149 -14.59 -0.36 -5.81
CA ILE A 149 -14.79 -0.55 -4.37
C ILE A 149 -13.72 -1.49 -3.79
N PHE A 150 -13.39 -2.56 -4.51
CA PHE A 150 -12.32 -3.47 -4.10
C PHE A 150 -10.98 -2.74 -4.00
N LEU A 151 -10.55 -2.09 -5.07
CA LEU A 151 -9.27 -1.37 -5.12
C LEU A 151 -9.22 -0.20 -4.12
N GLY A 152 -10.31 0.57 -3.98
CA GLY A 152 -10.41 1.66 -3.03
C GLY A 152 -10.33 1.19 -1.57
N SER A 153 -11.02 0.09 -1.24
CA SER A 153 -10.96 -0.51 0.09
C SER A 153 -9.56 -1.08 0.38
N GLN A 154 -8.96 -1.72 -0.62
CA GLN A 154 -7.57 -2.20 -0.55
C GLN A 154 -6.59 -1.05 -0.28
N LEU A 155 -6.79 0.10 -0.94
CA LEU A 155 -5.96 1.30 -0.76
C LEU A 155 -6.10 1.84 0.67
N LEU A 156 -7.33 1.96 1.17
CA LEU A 156 -7.59 2.40 2.54
C LEU A 156 -6.93 1.49 3.58
N LEU A 157 -7.06 0.18 3.43
CA LEU A 157 -6.41 -0.78 4.34
C LEU A 157 -4.88 -0.65 4.29
N THR A 158 -4.31 -0.45 3.10
CA THR A 158 -2.86 -0.25 2.93
C THR A 158 -2.40 1.02 3.64
N ILE A 159 -3.17 2.11 3.54
CA ILE A 159 -2.88 3.36 4.26
C ILE A 159 -2.93 3.15 5.78
N LEU A 160 -3.93 2.43 6.28
CA LEU A 160 -4.02 2.11 7.71
C LEU A 160 -2.85 1.26 8.19
N MET A 161 -2.36 0.32 7.37
CA MET A 161 -1.16 -0.45 7.67
C MET A 161 0.10 0.42 7.71
N ILE A 162 0.26 1.33 6.73
CA ILE A 162 1.36 2.30 6.73
C ILE A 162 1.32 3.13 8.00
N LEU A 163 0.15 3.65 8.38
CA LEU A 163 0.00 4.47 9.58
C LEU A 163 0.37 3.69 10.87
N LYS A 164 -0.11 2.45 11.00
CA LYS A 164 0.27 1.57 12.13
C LYS A 164 1.78 1.33 12.16
N ARG A 165 2.40 1.07 11.01
CA ARG A 165 3.83 0.78 10.91
C ARG A 165 4.69 2.01 11.22
N VAL A 166 4.32 3.18 10.71
CA VAL A 166 4.97 4.46 11.04
C VAL A 166 4.91 4.70 12.56
N ARG A 167 3.76 4.51 13.20
CA ARG A 167 3.63 4.66 14.66
C ARG A 167 4.52 3.68 15.44
N ALA A 168 4.63 2.44 14.97
CA ALA A 168 5.52 1.45 15.59
C ALA A 168 6.99 1.87 15.46
N THR A 169 7.39 2.39 14.30
CA THR A 169 8.72 2.96 14.07
C THR A 169 9.01 4.13 15.01
N PHE A 170 8.11 5.11 15.11
CA PHE A 170 8.26 6.24 16.04
C PHE A 170 8.36 5.79 17.51
N ARG A 171 7.52 4.84 17.93
CA ARG A 171 7.59 4.29 19.30
C ARG A 171 8.94 3.64 19.58
N SER A 172 9.49 2.91 18.61
CA SER A 172 10.81 2.29 18.76
C SER A 172 11.93 3.31 18.94
N PHE A 173 11.82 4.49 18.30
CA PHE A 173 12.75 5.59 18.55
C PHE A 173 12.57 6.21 19.94
N TYR A 174 11.33 6.46 20.39
CA TYR A 174 11.07 7.09 21.70
C TYR A 174 11.52 6.25 22.89
N VAL A 175 11.20 4.95 22.91
CA VAL A 175 11.62 4.05 24.00
C VAL A 175 13.14 4.00 24.13
N GLN A 176 13.86 4.21 23.04
CA GLN A 176 15.32 4.20 23.01
C GLN A 176 15.97 5.51 23.50
N TYR A 177 15.21 6.61 23.59
CA TYR A 177 15.68 7.86 24.22
C TYR A 177 15.52 7.85 25.74
N GLU A 178 14.53 7.13 26.29
CA GLU A 178 14.40 6.97 27.74
C GLU A 178 15.53 6.11 28.34
N GLU A 179 16.08 5.16 27.58
CA GLU A 179 17.18 4.30 28.05
C GLU A 179 18.56 4.99 28.03
N LYS A 180 18.66 6.19 27.44
CA LYS A 180 19.90 7.00 27.34
C LYS A 180 19.98 8.15 28.34
N ILE A 181 19.13 8.16 29.37
CA ILE A 181 19.20 9.11 30.46
C ILE A 181 19.96 8.42 31.62
N PRO A 182 21.19 8.85 31.95
CA PRO A 182 21.91 8.35 33.13
C PRO A 182 21.25 8.79 34.44
#